data_AF-E8RMH9-F1
#
_entry.id   AF-E8RMH9-F1
#
_cell.length_a   1.000
_cell.length_b   1.000
_cell.length_c   1.000
_cell.angle_alpha   90.00
_cell.angle_beta   90.00
_cell.angle_gamma   90.00
#
_symmetry.space_group_name_H-M   'P 1'
#
loop_
_entity.id
_entity.type
_entity.pdbx_description
1 polymer ?
#
loop_
_entity_poly.entity_id
_entity_poly.type
_entity_poly.pdbx_seq_one_letter_code
_entity_poly.pdbx_strand_id
1 'polypeptide(L)'
;MVVSIERTDENVSSARQRLLGWYDRNARVLPWREGPGAALKADPYRVWMSEVMLQQTTVPHATPYFEKFTALWPSVADLAAAPDERVMAEWAGLGYYSRARNLLKCARAVVNEHGGVFPADEAALLKLPGFGPYTAAAVMAFAFGKAANVVDGNIERVMSRLYAVKTPVPQARPLLRELAARWVREDRARDWPQALMDLSASVCRPKSASCLICPLREDCAAFAEGQPEAYPRKAAKAPKPARHGVAFLITSEDGFVVERRPDKGLLGGMLGLPHLEWRAEVWGEAEIVFPSIRHCRDAWENLGTYAHVFTHFALNQQVWRIELSADEMTAFLREHNAYQGLSWADVKTLPTVFAKALKL
;
A
#
# COMPACT_ATOMS: atom_id res chain seq x y z
N MET A 1 29.22 -7.74 5.43
CA MET A 1 29.83 -7.86 6.77
C MET A 1 29.10 -6.93 7.72
N VAL A 2 28.54 -7.48 8.80
CA VAL A 2 27.97 -6.71 9.92
C VAL A 2 29.16 -6.25 10.76
N VAL A 3 29.19 -4.97 11.18
CA VAL A 3 30.15 -4.57 12.23
C VAL A 3 29.71 -5.30 13.48
N SER A 4 30.52 -6.25 13.94
CA SER A 4 30.25 -7.15 15.05
C SER A 4 29.99 -6.35 16.33
N ILE A 5 28.73 -6.01 16.57
CA ILE A 5 28.23 -5.88 17.94
C ILE A 5 27.52 -7.20 18.18
N GLU A 6 28.28 -8.21 18.63
CA GLU A 6 27.68 -9.33 19.35
C GLU A 6 26.95 -8.74 20.56
N ARG A 7 25.62 -8.69 20.48
CA ARG A 7 24.80 -8.31 21.62
C ARG A 7 24.53 -9.56 22.42
N THR A 8 24.94 -9.56 23.68
CA THR A 8 24.51 -10.55 24.65
C THR A 8 22.99 -10.42 24.88
N ASP A 9 22.36 -11.49 25.38
CA ASP A 9 20.94 -11.44 25.73
C ASP A 9 20.61 -10.39 26.80
N GLU A 10 21.55 -10.13 27.71
CA GLU A 10 21.44 -9.06 28.71
C GLU A 10 21.38 -7.67 28.06
N ASN A 11 22.25 -7.39 27.08
CA ASN A 11 22.26 -6.13 26.35
C ASN A 11 20.94 -5.92 25.60
N VAL A 12 20.43 -6.96 24.93
CA VAL A 12 19.13 -6.92 24.24
C VAL A 12 18.00 -6.64 25.21
N SER A 13 17.97 -7.33 26.36
CA SER A 13 16.93 -7.18 27.37
C SER A 13 16.90 -5.77 27.97
N SER A 14 18.06 -5.22 28.30
CA SER A 14 18.20 -3.86 28.84
C SER A 14 17.76 -2.78 27.83
N ALA A 15 18.20 -2.88 26.58
CA ALA A 15 17.79 -1.96 25.51
C ALA A 15 16.29 -2.04 25.21
N ARG A 16 15.72 -3.26 25.25
CA ARG A 16 14.30 -3.50 25.09
C ARG A 16 13.48 -2.85 26.20
N GLN A 17 13.91 -2.96 27.46
CA GLN A 17 13.27 -2.28 28.59
C GLN A 17 13.28 -0.76 28.43
N ARG A 18 14.40 -0.16 27.97
CA ARG A 18 14.46 1.29 27.68
C ARG A 18 13.44 1.71 26.62
N LEU A 19 13.34 0.96 25.52
CA LEU A 19 12.38 1.27 24.46
C LEU A 19 10.92 1.13 24.95
N LEU A 20 10.62 0.06 25.68
CA LEU A 20 9.28 -0.17 26.23
C LEU A 20 8.90 0.92 27.24
N GLY A 21 9.81 1.30 28.14
CA GLY A 21 9.58 2.41 29.06
C GLY A 21 9.39 3.75 28.33
N TRP A 22 10.09 3.98 27.22
CA TRP A 22 9.82 5.13 26.35
C TRP A 22 8.42 5.04 25.73
N TYR A 23 8.03 3.87 25.21
CA TYR A 23 6.72 3.64 24.62
C TYR A 23 5.58 3.88 25.60
N ASP A 24 5.72 3.43 26.85
CA ASP A 24 4.72 3.64 27.90
C ASP A 24 4.38 5.13 28.14
N ARG A 25 5.33 6.03 27.85
CA ARG A 25 5.14 7.49 27.98
C ARG A 25 4.86 8.23 26.68
N ASN A 26 5.14 7.62 25.52
CA ASN A 26 5.16 8.30 24.22
C ASN A 26 4.32 7.61 23.14
N ALA A 27 3.62 6.53 23.48
CA ALA A 27 2.78 5.81 22.55
C ALA A 27 1.75 6.73 21.90
N ARG A 28 1.60 6.62 20.58
CA ARG A 28 0.55 7.31 19.85
C ARG A 28 -0.79 6.67 20.16
N VAL A 29 -1.80 7.50 20.40
CA VAL A 29 -3.20 7.07 20.49
C VAL A 29 -3.72 6.89 19.06
N LEU A 30 -4.13 5.67 18.71
CA LEU A 30 -4.64 5.32 17.38
C LEU A 30 -5.95 4.52 17.53
N PRO A 31 -6.97 4.70 16.67
CA PRO A 31 -8.30 4.07 16.84
C PRO A 31 -8.34 2.53 16.80
N TRP A 32 -7.29 1.90 16.26
CA TRP A 32 -7.13 0.45 16.15
C TRP A 32 -6.18 -0.15 17.18
N ARG A 33 -5.60 0.68 18.06
CA ARG A 33 -4.54 0.28 18.97
C ARG A 33 -5.00 0.39 20.41
N GLU A 34 -4.81 -0.69 21.14
CA GLU A 34 -4.85 -0.66 22.61
C GLU A 34 -3.60 0.02 23.17
N GLY A 35 -3.78 0.82 24.23
CA GLY A 35 -2.68 1.53 24.89
C GLY A 35 -1.60 0.58 25.47
N PRO A 36 -0.41 1.11 25.81
CA PRO A 36 0.66 0.31 26.39
C PRO A 36 0.20 -0.47 27.64
N GLY A 37 0.56 -1.75 27.73
CA GLY A 37 0.23 -2.58 28.89
C GLY A 37 -1.26 -2.91 29.06
N ALA A 38 -2.11 -2.62 28.06
CA ALA A 38 -3.54 -2.94 28.13
C ALA A 38 -3.78 -4.44 28.34
N ALA A 39 -4.54 -4.78 29.38
CA ALA A 39 -4.92 -6.15 29.71
C ALA A 39 -5.94 -6.75 28.71
N LEU A 40 -6.71 -5.89 28.03
CA LEU A 40 -7.72 -6.31 27.06
C LEU A 40 -7.06 -6.86 25.80
N LYS A 41 -7.63 -7.94 25.24
CA LYS A 41 -7.25 -8.44 23.92
C LYS A 41 -7.86 -7.52 22.86
N ALA A 42 -6.99 -6.97 22.00
CA ALA A 42 -7.45 -6.22 20.85
C ALA A 42 -8.23 -7.15 19.90
N ASP A 43 -9.32 -6.65 19.32
CA ASP A 43 -10.11 -7.41 18.36
C ASP A 43 -9.28 -7.72 17.09
N PRO A 44 -9.05 -9.01 16.75
CA PRO A 44 -8.31 -9.39 15.55
C PRO A 44 -8.89 -8.80 14.25
N TYR A 45 -10.22 -8.64 14.17
CA TYR A 45 -10.87 -8.05 13.00
C TYR A 45 -10.45 -6.59 12.80
N ARG A 46 -10.50 -5.79 13.87
CA ARG A 46 -10.08 -4.38 13.85
C ARG A 46 -8.59 -4.24 13.56
N VAL A 47 -7.75 -5.04 14.21
CA VAL A 47 -6.29 -5.04 13.98
C VAL A 47 -5.97 -5.38 12.53
N TRP A 48 -6.52 -6.49 12.02
CA TRP A 48 -6.29 -6.91 10.64
C TRP A 48 -6.76 -5.85 9.64
N MET A 49 -7.95 -5.27 9.85
CA MET A 49 -8.46 -4.20 8.99
C MET A 49 -7.51 -3.00 8.95
N SER A 50 -7.02 -2.54 10.10
CA SER A 50 -6.07 -1.42 10.13
C SER A 50 -4.77 -1.76 9.41
N GLU A 51 -4.25 -2.98 9.56
CA GLU A 51 -3.03 -3.40 8.88
C GLU A 51 -3.21 -3.42 7.36
N VAL A 52 -4.36 -3.86 6.85
CA VAL A 52 -4.66 -3.80 5.41
C VAL A 52 -4.76 -2.35 4.92
N MET A 53 -5.42 -1.48 5.68
CA MET A 53 -5.56 -0.06 5.34
C MET A 53 -4.23 0.69 5.35
N LEU A 54 -3.32 0.38 6.27
CA LEU A 54 -2.01 1.03 6.41
C LEU A 54 -0.98 0.59 5.36
N GLN A 55 -1.27 -0.44 4.56
CA GLN A 55 -0.39 -0.84 3.46
C GLN A 55 -0.23 0.30 2.45
N GLN A 56 0.96 0.90 2.43
CA GLN A 56 1.30 2.04 1.57
C GLN A 56 0.36 3.26 1.74
N THR A 57 -0.25 3.40 2.92
CA THR A 57 -1.13 4.52 3.26
C THR A 57 -0.67 5.12 4.57
N THR A 58 -0.73 6.45 4.69
CA THR A 58 -0.31 7.13 5.94
C THR A 58 -1.37 6.98 7.01
N VAL A 59 -0.95 7.00 8.28
CA VAL A 59 -1.87 6.95 9.44
C VAL A 59 -2.97 8.01 9.34
N PRO A 60 -2.69 9.31 9.10
CA PRO A 60 -3.75 10.33 9.01
C PRO A 60 -4.76 10.08 7.89
N HIS A 61 -4.33 9.49 6.77
CA HIS A 61 -5.23 9.18 5.65
C HIS A 61 -6.08 7.93 5.93
N ALA A 62 -5.50 6.91 6.59
CA ALA A 62 -6.21 5.67 6.91
C ALA A 62 -7.22 5.81 8.06
N THR A 63 -6.96 6.69 9.04
CA THR A 63 -7.82 6.90 10.22
C THR A 63 -9.30 7.10 9.92
N PRO A 64 -9.73 8.09 9.11
CA PRO A 64 -11.14 8.31 8.85
C PRO A 64 -11.80 7.13 8.12
N TYR A 65 -11.07 6.40 7.28
CA TYR A 65 -11.58 5.20 6.61
C TYR A 65 -11.77 4.06 7.60
N PHE A 66 -10.82 3.84 8.52
CA PHE A 66 -10.92 2.81 9.53
C PHE A 66 -12.13 3.03 10.44
N GLU A 67 -12.33 4.26 10.92
CA GLU A 67 -13.49 4.62 11.75
C GLU A 67 -14.80 4.39 11.00
N LYS A 68 -14.88 4.85 9.73
CA LYS A 68 -16.05 4.63 8.88
C LYS A 68 -16.34 3.15 8.65
N PHE A 69 -15.33 2.36 8.28
CA PHE A 69 -15.50 0.95 7.96
C PHE A 69 -15.94 0.15 9.19
N THR A 70 -15.33 0.40 10.35
CA THR A 70 -15.69 -0.31 11.58
C THR A 70 -17.04 0.12 12.15
N ALA A 71 -17.55 1.30 11.77
CA ALA A 71 -18.93 1.69 12.06
C ALA A 71 -19.95 1.03 11.11
N LEU A 72 -19.64 0.96 9.81
CA LEU A 72 -20.51 0.34 8.81
C LEU A 72 -20.57 -1.19 8.93
N TRP A 73 -19.44 -1.80 9.26
CA TRP A 73 -19.27 -3.24 9.43
C TRP A 73 -18.59 -3.50 10.79
N PRO A 74 -19.36 -3.58 11.88
CA PRO A 74 -18.80 -3.77 13.21
C PRO A 74 -18.08 -5.10 13.42
N SER A 75 -18.46 -6.14 12.66
CA SER A 75 -17.84 -7.47 12.71
C SER A 75 -17.33 -7.95 11.35
N VAL A 76 -16.46 -8.97 11.37
CA VAL A 76 -16.02 -9.66 10.16
C VAL A 76 -17.18 -10.29 9.38
N ALA A 77 -18.23 -10.73 10.08
CA ALA A 77 -19.43 -11.29 9.46
C ALA A 77 -20.22 -10.22 8.69
N ASP A 78 -20.36 -9.02 9.27
CA ASP A 78 -21.02 -7.89 8.60
C ASP A 78 -20.27 -7.50 7.32
N LEU A 79 -18.94 -7.45 7.39
CA LEU A 79 -18.11 -7.16 6.23
C LEU A 79 -18.21 -8.27 5.17
N ALA A 80 -18.18 -9.54 5.59
CA ALA A 80 -18.26 -10.68 4.67
C ALA A 80 -19.58 -10.73 3.89
N ALA A 81 -20.68 -10.34 4.55
CA ALA A 81 -22.03 -10.27 3.97
C ALA A 81 -22.25 -9.05 3.07
N ALA A 82 -21.36 -8.06 3.11
CA ALA A 82 -21.49 -6.84 2.32
C ALA A 82 -21.40 -7.11 0.81
N PRO A 83 -22.20 -6.42 -0.03
CA PRO A 83 -22.02 -6.42 -1.48
C PRO A 83 -20.65 -5.85 -1.87
N ASP A 84 -19.97 -6.50 -2.81
CA ASP A 84 -18.65 -6.09 -3.29
C ASP A 84 -18.62 -4.61 -3.70
N GLU A 85 -19.63 -4.17 -4.46
CA GLU A 85 -19.75 -2.80 -4.95
C GLU A 85 -19.82 -1.76 -3.82
N ARG A 86 -20.54 -2.07 -2.74
CA ARG A 86 -20.62 -1.20 -1.56
C ARG A 86 -19.26 -1.06 -0.90
N VAL A 87 -18.54 -2.17 -0.70
CA VAL A 87 -17.19 -2.14 -0.11
C VAL A 87 -16.21 -1.36 -0.99
N MET A 88 -16.28 -1.53 -2.32
CA MET A 88 -15.42 -0.76 -3.24
C MET A 88 -15.74 0.74 -3.20
N ALA A 89 -17.03 1.11 -3.16
CA ALA A 89 -17.46 2.50 -3.07
C ALA A 89 -16.96 3.15 -1.78
N GLU A 90 -17.05 2.46 -0.65
CA GLU A 90 -16.55 2.99 0.63
C GLU A 90 -15.02 3.06 0.70
N TRP A 91 -14.31 2.18 -0.02
CA TRP A 91 -12.85 2.19 -0.12
C TRP A 91 -12.31 3.26 -1.08
N ALA A 92 -13.18 3.86 -1.91
CA ALA A 92 -12.78 4.82 -2.91
C ALA A 92 -12.02 6.00 -2.29
N GLY A 93 -10.82 6.28 -2.81
CA GLY A 93 -9.92 7.31 -2.27
C GLY A 93 -8.83 6.80 -1.32
N LEU A 94 -8.93 5.57 -0.79
CA LEU A 94 -7.89 4.97 0.05
C LEU A 94 -6.73 4.37 -0.78
N GLY A 95 -6.96 4.14 -2.08
CA GLY A 95 -5.97 3.64 -3.03
C GLY A 95 -5.84 2.10 -3.04
N TYR A 96 -5.30 1.57 -4.14
CA TYR A 96 -5.14 0.13 -4.42
C TYR A 96 -6.39 -0.72 -4.11
N TYR A 97 -7.39 -0.67 -4.99
CA TYR A 97 -8.64 -1.44 -4.88
C TYR A 97 -8.44 -2.96 -4.78
N SER A 98 -7.28 -3.49 -5.20
CA SER A 98 -6.94 -4.89 -4.94
C SER A 98 -6.89 -5.23 -3.45
N ARG A 99 -6.53 -4.26 -2.59
CA ARG A 99 -6.58 -4.43 -1.12
C ARG A 99 -8.01 -4.61 -0.63
N ALA A 100 -8.94 -3.77 -1.08
CA ALA A 100 -10.36 -3.88 -0.74
C ALA A 100 -10.95 -5.23 -1.17
N ARG A 101 -10.64 -5.68 -2.40
CA ARG A 101 -11.10 -6.98 -2.90
C ARG A 101 -10.52 -8.14 -2.08
N ASN A 102 -9.24 -8.08 -1.74
CA ASN A 102 -8.61 -9.11 -0.90
C ASN A 102 -9.12 -9.06 0.54
N LEU A 103 -9.41 -7.88 1.08
CA LEU A 103 -10.06 -7.69 2.38
C LEU A 103 -11.39 -8.43 2.41
N LEU A 104 -12.28 -8.16 1.45
CA LEU A 104 -13.59 -8.81 1.40
C LEU A 104 -13.49 -10.32 1.20
N LYS A 105 -12.60 -10.78 0.32
CA LYS A 105 -12.33 -12.23 0.14
C LYS A 105 -11.85 -12.89 1.43
N CYS A 106 -10.97 -12.23 2.17
CA CYS A 106 -10.47 -12.73 3.44
C CYS A 106 -11.55 -12.76 4.52
N ALA A 107 -12.37 -11.71 4.64
CA ALA A 107 -13.49 -11.70 5.58
C ALA A 107 -14.43 -12.89 5.33
N ARG A 108 -14.76 -13.17 4.06
CA ARG A 108 -15.56 -14.33 3.66
C ARG A 108 -14.88 -15.66 3.98
N ALA A 109 -13.56 -15.78 3.74
CA ALA A 109 -12.80 -16.97 4.11
C ALA A 109 -12.81 -17.20 5.63
N VAL A 110 -12.63 -16.15 6.45
CA VAL A 110 -12.69 -16.25 7.92
C VAL A 110 -14.07 -16.72 8.40
N VAL A 111 -15.16 -16.22 7.79
CA VAL A 111 -16.52 -16.68 8.13
C VAL A 111 -16.72 -18.15 7.73
N ASN A 112 -16.39 -18.49 6.48
CA ASN A 112 -16.70 -19.81 5.92
C ASN A 112 -15.80 -20.93 6.45
N GLU A 113 -14.51 -20.65 6.65
CA GLU A 113 -13.50 -21.66 6.98
C GLU A 113 -13.16 -21.67 8.48
N HIS A 114 -13.41 -20.57 9.19
CA HIS A 114 -13.04 -20.40 10.61
C HIS A 114 -14.20 -19.93 11.50
N GLY A 115 -15.45 -19.99 11.03
CA GLY A 115 -16.63 -19.67 11.84
C GLY A 115 -16.71 -18.21 12.29
N GLY A 116 -16.09 -17.29 11.55
CA GLY A 116 -16.09 -15.85 11.86
C GLY A 116 -15.03 -15.43 12.88
N VAL A 117 -14.10 -16.32 13.23
CA VAL A 117 -13.02 -16.04 14.19
C VAL A 117 -11.66 -16.17 13.50
N PHE A 118 -10.82 -15.14 13.60
CA PHE A 118 -9.45 -15.23 13.11
C PHE A 118 -8.67 -16.29 13.91
N PRO A 119 -7.92 -17.20 13.24
CA PRO A 119 -7.15 -18.21 13.95
C PRO A 119 -5.98 -17.57 14.70
N ALA A 120 -5.77 -17.97 15.96
CA ALA A 120 -4.63 -17.55 16.78
C ALA A 120 -3.36 -18.37 16.48
N ASP A 121 -3.11 -18.66 15.19
CA ASP A 121 -2.00 -19.46 14.68
C ASP A 121 -1.43 -18.81 13.42
N GLU A 122 -0.12 -18.56 13.39
CA GLU A 122 0.51 -17.82 12.30
C GLU A 122 0.44 -18.58 10.98
N ALA A 123 0.61 -19.91 11.01
CA ALA A 123 0.55 -20.75 9.81
C ALA A 123 -0.86 -20.80 9.21
N ALA A 124 -1.90 -20.78 10.04
CA ALA A 124 -3.28 -20.66 9.62
C ALA A 124 -3.58 -19.25 9.06
N LEU A 125 -3.13 -18.19 9.72
CA LEU A 125 -3.29 -16.81 9.23
C LEU A 125 -2.64 -16.64 7.85
N LEU A 126 -1.45 -17.21 7.62
CA LEU A 126 -0.76 -17.16 6.33
C LEU A 126 -1.52 -17.79 5.16
N LYS A 127 -2.49 -18.67 5.43
CA LYS A 127 -3.34 -19.29 4.39
C LYS A 127 -4.50 -18.38 3.97
N LEU A 128 -4.86 -17.38 4.78
CA LEU A 128 -5.96 -16.48 4.48
C LEU A 128 -5.60 -15.53 3.31
N PRO A 129 -6.57 -15.19 2.44
CA PRO A 129 -6.35 -14.25 1.35
C PRO A 129 -5.77 -12.91 1.83
N GLY A 130 -4.70 -12.44 1.20
CA GLY A 130 -4.10 -11.14 1.53
C GLY A 130 -3.21 -11.13 2.78
N PHE A 131 -3.10 -12.23 3.53
CA PHE A 131 -2.10 -12.37 4.57
C PHE A 131 -0.74 -12.69 3.95
N GLY A 132 0.23 -11.81 4.21
CA GLY A 132 1.65 -12.10 4.03
C GLY A 132 2.35 -12.26 5.37
N PRO A 133 3.66 -12.56 5.38
CA PRO A 133 4.45 -12.72 6.61
C PRO A 133 4.33 -11.56 7.59
N TYR A 134 4.27 -10.32 7.09
CA TYR A 134 4.09 -9.15 7.93
C TYR A 134 2.71 -9.12 8.61
N THR A 135 1.63 -9.24 7.84
CA THR A 135 0.25 -9.15 8.37
C THR A 135 -0.04 -10.28 9.36
N ALA A 136 0.45 -11.50 9.09
CA ALA A 136 0.30 -12.63 9.99
C ALA A 136 1.00 -12.35 11.34
N ALA A 137 2.28 -11.97 11.31
CA ALA A 137 3.02 -11.62 12.52
C ALA A 137 2.39 -10.43 13.28
N ALA A 138 1.93 -9.40 12.55
CA ALA A 138 1.27 -8.24 13.13
C ALA A 138 -0.01 -8.62 13.88
N VAL A 139 -0.89 -9.43 13.28
CA VAL A 139 -2.11 -9.92 13.95
C VAL A 139 -1.78 -10.81 15.15
N MET A 140 -0.76 -11.68 15.03
CA MET A 140 -0.29 -12.51 16.15
C MET A 140 0.18 -11.69 17.35
N ALA A 141 0.99 -10.67 17.11
CA ALA A 141 1.48 -9.79 18.18
C ALA A 141 0.37 -8.87 18.71
N PHE A 142 -0.31 -8.15 17.83
CA PHE A 142 -1.19 -7.05 18.22
C PHE A 142 -2.51 -7.55 18.81
N ALA A 143 -3.16 -8.51 18.14
CA ALA A 143 -4.45 -9.03 18.59
C ALA A 143 -4.27 -10.13 19.64
N PHE A 144 -3.46 -11.14 19.32
CA PHE A 144 -3.34 -12.33 20.16
C PHE A 144 -2.28 -12.21 21.26
N GLY A 145 -1.44 -11.16 21.24
CA GLY A 145 -0.41 -10.94 22.26
C GLY A 145 0.68 -12.00 22.24
N LYS A 146 0.88 -12.71 21.12
CA LYS A 146 1.90 -13.75 20.98
C LYS A 146 3.20 -13.16 20.45
N ALA A 147 4.33 -13.69 20.91
CA ALA A 147 5.63 -13.36 20.35
C ALA A 147 5.67 -13.63 18.84
N ALA A 148 5.85 -12.59 18.04
CA ALA A 148 5.96 -12.69 16.58
C ALA A 148 6.95 -11.65 16.04
N ASN A 149 7.67 -12.02 14.98
CA ASN A 149 8.69 -11.15 14.37
C ASN A 149 8.07 -10.19 13.36
N VAL A 150 7.41 -9.14 13.86
CA VAL A 150 6.77 -8.11 13.04
C VAL A 150 7.84 -7.20 12.42
N VAL A 151 8.04 -7.27 11.10
CA VAL A 151 9.06 -6.48 10.39
C VAL A 151 8.50 -5.85 9.13
N ASP A 152 8.33 -4.52 9.16
CA ASP A 152 8.05 -3.68 7.99
C ASP A 152 9.28 -2.87 7.56
N GLY A 153 9.13 -2.00 6.56
CA GLY A 153 10.21 -1.12 6.10
C GLY A 153 10.70 -0.12 7.17
N ASN A 154 9.87 0.17 8.19
CA ASN A 154 10.28 1.01 9.30
C ASN A 154 11.18 0.27 10.29
N ILE A 155 10.81 -0.95 10.65
CA ILE A 155 11.60 -1.81 11.52
C ILE A 155 12.88 -2.25 10.80
N GLU A 156 12.84 -2.52 9.49
CA GLU A 156 14.04 -2.74 8.66
C GLU A 156 15.03 -1.56 8.80
N ARG A 157 14.54 -0.32 8.78
CA ARG A 157 15.39 0.88 8.99
C ARG A 157 15.97 0.94 10.40
N VAL A 158 15.17 0.69 11.43
CA VAL A 158 15.65 0.68 12.83
C VAL A 158 16.74 -0.38 13.00
N MET A 159 16.49 -1.62 12.56
CA MET A 159 17.46 -2.72 12.66
C MET A 159 18.71 -2.45 11.83
N SER A 160 18.57 -1.89 10.63
CA SER A 160 19.72 -1.53 9.80
C SER A 160 20.62 -0.50 10.48
N ARG A 161 20.05 0.46 11.21
CA ARG A 161 20.79 1.45 12.00
C ARG A 161 21.41 0.85 13.26
N LEU A 162 20.63 0.08 14.02
CA LEU A 162 21.12 -0.55 15.25
C LEU A 162 22.34 -1.44 14.99
N TYR A 163 22.37 -2.16 13.87
CA TYR A 163 23.45 -3.08 13.52
C TYR A 163 24.40 -2.55 12.44
N ALA A 164 24.24 -1.28 12.01
CA ALA A 164 25.02 -0.67 10.91
C ALA A 164 25.16 -1.61 9.69
N VAL A 165 24.06 -2.22 9.24
CA VAL A 165 24.07 -3.22 8.18
C VAL A 165 24.48 -2.58 6.85
N LYS A 166 25.69 -2.92 6.39
CA LYS A 166 26.31 -2.34 5.19
C LYS A 166 25.71 -2.87 3.89
N THR A 167 25.18 -4.09 3.91
CA THR A 167 24.51 -4.70 2.75
C THR A 167 23.32 -3.83 2.34
N PRO A 168 23.19 -3.44 1.06
CA PRO A 168 22.05 -2.63 0.63
C PRO A 168 20.72 -3.39 0.65
N VAL A 169 19.62 -2.67 0.88
CA VAL A 169 18.27 -3.21 0.61
C VAL A 169 18.02 -3.24 -0.91
N PRO A 170 17.35 -4.29 -1.45
CA PRO A 170 16.60 -5.34 -0.72
C PRO A 170 17.42 -6.55 -0.26
N GLN A 171 18.68 -6.69 -0.67
CA GLN A 171 19.52 -7.87 -0.38
C GLN A 171 19.70 -8.10 1.14
N ALA A 172 19.69 -7.03 1.94
CA ALA A 172 19.80 -7.13 3.39
C ALA A 172 18.54 -7.63 4.12
N ARG A 173 17.38 -7.75 3.46
CA ARG A 173 16.10 -8.06 4.15
C ARG A 173 16.11 -9.36 4.95
N PRO A 174 16.66 -10.50 4.46
CA PRO A 174 16.73 -11.73 5.25
C PRO A 174 17.51 -11.53 6.55
N LEU A 175 18.68 -10.88 6.46
CA LEU A 175 19.51 -10.57 7.63
C LEU A 175 18.78 -9.62 8.59
N LEU A 176 18.12 -8.56 8.10
CA LEU A 176 17.40 -7.63 8.97
C LEU A 176 16.26 -8.31 9.73
N ARG A 177 15.57 -9.29 9.11
CA ARG A 177 14.55 -10.09 9.76
C ARG A 177 15.14 -11.02 10.83
N GLU A 178 16.27 -11.66 10.54
CA GLU A 178 16.99 -12.49 11.50
C GLU A 178 17.43 -11.66 12.71
N LEU A 179 18.01 -10.48 12.47
CA LEU A 179 18.42 -9.56 13.53
C LEU A 179 17.23 -9.10 14.37
N ALA A 180 16.08 -8.78 13.75
CA ALA A 180 14.86 -8.43 14.47
C ALA A 180 14.32 -9.58 15.33
N ALA A 181 14.39 -10.82 14.83
CA ALA A 181 13.91 -12.01 15.54
C ALA A 181 14.61 -12.20 16.89
N ARG A 182 15.91 -11.83 16.97
CA ARG A 182 16.70 -11.91 18.21
C ARG A 182 16.15 -11.05 19.35
N TRP A 183 15.29 -10.08 19.07
CA TRP A 183 14.66 -9.18 20.07
C TRP A 183 13.26 -9.62 20.50
N VAL A 184 12.70 -10.61 19.83
CA VAL A 184 11.34 -11.09 20.11
C VAL A 184 11.34 -11.86 21.44
N ARG A 185 10.40 -11.52 22.32
CA ARG A 185 10.20 -12.11 23.65
C ARG A 185 8.70 -12.20 23.92
N GLU A 186 8.31 -13.14 24.79
CA GLU A 186 6.89 -13.34 25.19
C GLU A 186 6.37 -12.23 26.09
N ASP A 187 7.21 -11.69 26.98
CA ASP A 187 6.83 -10.56 27.81
C ASP A 187 6.53 -9.36 26.91
N ARG A 188 5.45 -8.61 27.14
CA ARG A 188 5.09 -7.41 26.33
C ARG A 188 5.12 -7.66 24.81
N ALA A 189 4.81 -8.87 24.33
CA ALA A 189 4.92 -9.26 22.91
C ALA A 189 4.13 -8.35 21.96
N ARG A 190 2.95 -7.88 22.38
CA ARG A 190 2.15 -6.86 21.67
C ARG A 190 2.89 -5.54 21.50
N ASP A 191 3.54 -5.08 22.57
CA ASP A 191 4.00 -3.70 22.67
C ASP A 191 5.37 -3.50 22.04
N TRP A 192 6.22 -4.52 22.08
CA TRP A 192 7.56 -4.46 21.47
C TRP A 192 7.56 -3.98 20.00
N PRO A 193 6.85 -4.64 19.07
CA PRO A 193 6.79 -4.18 17.68
C PRO A 193 6.11 -2.80 17.53
N GLN A 194 5.10 -2.49 18.33
CA GLN A 194 4.45 -1.18 18.29
C GLN A 194 5.36 -0.05 18.78
N ALA A 195 6.20 -0.32 19.79
CA ALA A 195 7.21 0.61 20.27
C ALA A 195 8.27 0.91 19.21
N LEU A 196 8.70 -0.11 18.46
CA LEU A 196 9.58 0.09 17.29
C LEU A 196 8.90 0.92 16.20
N MET A 197 7.62 0.67 15.91
CA MET A 197 6.86 1.46 14.94
C MET A 197 6.74 2.92 15.36
N ASP A 198 6.42 3.19 16.63
CA ASP A 198 6.32 4.57 17.14
C ASP A 198 7.68 5.26 17.15
N LEU A 199 8.73 4.58 17.62
CA LEU A 199 10.09 5.08 17.55
C LEU A 199 10.48 5.45 16.12
N SER A 200 10.18 4.58 15.16
CA SER A 200 10.53 4.78 13.76
C SER A 200 9.79 5.95 13.10
N ALA A 201 8.59 6.26 13.58
CA ALA A 201 7.72 7.31 13.06
C ALA A 201 8.11 8.69 13.58
N SER A 202 8.49 8.80 14.87
CA SER A 202 8.75 10.10 15.51
C SER A 202 10.23 10.40 15.78
N VAL A 203 11.05 9.38 16.03
CA VAL A 203 12.45 9.54 16.45
C VAL A 203 13.42 9.04 15.38
N CYS A 204 13.39 7.75 15.07
CA CYS A 204 14.26 7.08 14.11
C CYS A 204 13.73 7.27 12.67
N ARG A 205 13.51 8.52 12.29
CA ARG A 205 12.91 8.93 11.01
C ARG A 205 13.85 8.68 9.83
N PRO A 206 13.32 8.50 8.59
CA PRO A 206 14.15 8.25 7.41
C PRO A 206 15.21 9.33 7.16
N LYS A 207 14.86 10.58 7.39
CA LYS A 207 15.73 11.77 7.37
C LYS A 207 15.55 12.52 8.68
N SER A 208 16.56 13.28 9.09
CA SER A 208 16.54 14.07 10.33
C SER A 208 16.18 13.23 11.56
N ALA A 209 16.91 12.12 11.74
CA ALA A 209 16.70 11.22 12.86
C ALA A 209 17.06 11.93 14.17
N SER A 210 16.14 11.92 15.15
CA SER A 210 16.33 12.61 16.43
C SER A 210 17.14 11.75 17.40
N CYS A 211 18.36 11.39 17.03
CA CYS A 211 19.18 10.41 17.77
C CYS A 211 19.44 10.80 19.23
N LEU A 212 19.50 12.10 19.54
CA LEU A 212 19.77 12.59 20.91
C LEU A 212 18.70 12.18 21.92
N ILE A 213 17.45 12.02 21.49
CA ILE A 213 16.31 11.60 22.33
C ILE A 213 15.94 10.12 22.14
N CYS A 214 16.74 9.36 21.38
CA CYS A 214 16.45 7.97 21.08
C CYS A 214 16.76 7.06 22.29
N PRO A 215 15.80 6.25 22.78
CA PRO A 215 16.02 5.32 23.90
C PRO A 215 17.01 4.19 23.56
N LEU A 216 17.28 3.96 22.27
CA LEU A 216 18.24 2.97 21.77
C LEU A 216 19.56 3.60 21.30
N ARG A 217 19.81 4.88 21.62
CA ARG A 217 20.98 5.63 21.12
C ARG A 217 22.30 4.93 21.48
N GLU A 218 22.44 4.53 22.73
CA GLU A 218 23.66 3.92 23.29
C GLU A 218 23.98 2.58 22.63
N ASP A 219 22.94 1.87 22.18
CA ASP A 219 23.07 0.60 21.48
C ASP A 219 23.23 0.76 19.96
N CYS A 220 23.11 1.96 19.40
CA CYS A 220 22.98 2.15 17.95
C CYS A 220 24.34 2.26 17.25
N ALA A 221 24.75 1.21 16.54
CA ALA A 221 26.02 1.18 15.79
C ALA A 221 26.13 2.33 14.77
N ALA A 222 25.06 2.62 14.02
CA ALA A 222 25.09 3.68 13.04
C ALA A 222 25.15 5.09 13.64
N PHE A 223 24.69 5.26 14.89
CA PHE A 223 24.90 6.50 15.64
C PHE A 223 26.37 6.62 16.09
N ALA A 224 26.96 5.53 16.59
CA ALA A 224 28.39 5.50 16.94
C ALA A 224 29.31 5.78 15.74
N GLU A 225 28.91 5.36 14.52
CA GLU A 225 29.59 5.72 13.27
C GLU A 225 29.37 7.18 12.81
N GLY A 226 28.50 7.93 13.49
CA GLY A 226 28.19 9.33 13.15
C GLY A 226 27.32 9.52 11.90
N GLN A 227 26.83 8.44 11.27
CA GLN A 227 26.04 8.51 10.03
C GLN A 227 24.77 7.63 10.04
N PRO A 228 23.86 7.79 11.00
CA PRO A 228 22.66 6.97 11.12
C PRO A 228 21.75 7.05 9.87
N GLU A 229 21.72 8.20 9.21
CA GLU A 229 20.86 8.43 8.03
C GLU A 229 21.40 7.80 6.74
N ALA A 230 22.64 7.33 6.76
CA ALA A 230 23.19 6.53 5.68
C ALA A 230 22.57 5.12 5.61
N TYR A 231 21.79 4.74 6.63
CA TYR A 231 21.11 3.46 6.75
C TYR A 231 19.57 3.60 6.68
N PRO A 232 18.88 2.65 6.02
CA PRO A 232 19.45 1.51 5.31
C PRO A 232 20.19 1.95 4.03
N ARG A 233 21.31 1.28 3.73
CA ARG A 233 21.99 1.46 2.45
C ARG A 233 21.04 1.03 1.35
N LYS A 234 20.88 1.84 0.31
CA LYS A 234 19.99 1.53 -0.81
C LYS A 234 20.84 1.03 -1.97
N ALA A 235 20.39 -0.04 -2.63
CA ALA A 235 20.99 -0.43 -3.89
C ALA A 235 20.90 0.73 -4.90
N ALA A 236 21.89 0.82 -5.78
CA ALA A 236 21.81 1.73 -6.92
C ALA A 236 20.53 1.44 -7.70
N LYS A 237 19.75 2.47 -8.01
CA LYS A 237 18.54 2.30 -8.81
C LYS A 237 18.97 2.03 -10.25
N ALA A 238 18.58 0.88 -10.79
CA ALA A 238 18.60 0.69 -12.23
C ALA A 238 17.70 1.75 -12.90
N PRO A 239 18.00 2.17 -14.13
CA PRO A 239 17.09 3.01 -14.91
C PRO A 239 15.71 2.38 -14.93
N LYS A 240 14.67 3.16 -14.62
CA LYS A 240 13.30 2.65 -14.74
C LYS A 240 13.02 2.38 -16.22
N PRO A 241 12.46 1.21 -16.57
CA PRO A 241 11.97 0.98 -17.92
C PRO A 241 11.02 2.11 -18.32
N ALA A 242 11.18 2.62 -19.53
CA ALA A 242 10.21 3.50 -20.15
C ALA A 242 9.18 2.65 -20.89
N ARG A 243 7.92 3.06 -20.81
CA ARG A 243 6.84 2.54 -21.65
C ARG A 243 6.16 3.69 -22.35
N HIS A 244 5.60 3.39 -23.52
CA HIS A 244 4.90 4.33 -24.36
C HIS A 244 3.50 3.79 -24.62
N GLY A 245 2.52 4.68 -24.58
CA GLY A 245 1.13 4.35 -24.84
C GLY A 245 0.40 5.49 -25.52
N VAL A 246 -0.78 5.18 -26.03
CA VAL A 246 -1.68 6.17 -26.64
C VAL A 246 -3.03 6.06 -25.96
N ALA A 247 -3.50 7.14 -25.33
CA ALA A 247 -4.88 7.27 -24.86
C ALA A 247 -5.74 7.96 -25.91
N PHE A 248 -6.97 7.49 -26.04
CA PHE A 248 -8.00 8.09 -26.87
C PHE A 248 -9.01 8.81 -25.98
N LEU A 249 -9.19 10.09 -26.24
CA LEU A 249 -10.12 10.96 -25.54
C LEU A 249 -11.32 11.23 -26.47
N ILE A 250 -12.37 10.42 -26.34
CA ILE A 250 -13.60 10.59 -27.09
C ILE A 250 -14.56 11.40 -26.22
N THR A 251 -14.89 12.61 -26.68
CA THR A 251 -15.61 13.62 -25.88
C THR A 251 -16.92 14.02 -26.54
N SER A 252 -17.84 14.51 -25.73
CA SER A 252 -19.07 15.21 -26.11
C SER A 252 -19.33 16.31 -25.08
N GLU A 253 -20.36 17.13 -25.29
CA GLU A 253 -20.78 18.16 -24.33
C GLU A 253 -21.07 17.56 -22.94
N ASP A 254 -21.69 16.39 -22.87
CA ASP A 254 -22.14 15.76 -21.63
C ASP A 254 -21.03 15.00 -20.86
N GLY A 255 -19.95 14.64 -21.52
CA GLY A 255 -18.91 13.80 -20.92
C GLY A 255 -17.96 13.16 -21.92
N PHE A 256 -17.32 12.07 -21.49
CA PHE A 256 -16.30 11.36 -22.26
C PHE A 256 -16.40 9.85 -22.07
N VAL A 257 -15.83 9.12 -23.03
CA VAL A 257 -15.81 7.65 -23.03
C VAL A 257 -14.76 7.10 -22.08
N VAL A 258 -15.15 6.09 -21.31
CA VAL A 258 -14.24 5.27 -20.50
C VAL A 258 -14.50 3.79 -20.73
N GLU A 259 -13.51 2.96 -20.40
CA GLU A 259 -13.62 1.52 -20.34
C GLU A 259 -13.30 1.00 -18.93
N ARG A 260 -13.92 -0.11 -18.54
CA ARG A 260 -13.53 -0.84 -17.34
C ARG A 260 -12.35 -1.73 -17.67
N ARG A 261 -11.22 -1.50 -17.01
CA ARG A 261 -10.01 -2.32 -17.17
C ARG A 261 -10.26 -3.76 -16.69
N PRO A 262 -9.57 -4.77 -17.27
CA PRO A 262 -9.65 -6.14 -16.78
C PRO A 262 -9.39 -6.24 -15.27
N ASP A 263 -10.05 -7.17 -14.57
CA ASP A 263 -9.94 -7.28 -13.10
C ASP A 263 -8.52 -7.61 -12.61
N LYS A 264 -7.71 -8.23 -13.47
CA LYS A 264 -6.32 -8.59 -13.20
C LYS A 264 -5.37 -7.63 -13.91
N GLY A 265 -4.22 -7.37 -13.27
CA GLY A 265 -3.17 -6.52 -13.81
C GLY A 265 -3.18 -5.09 -13.27
N LEU A 266 -2.45 -4.21 -13.95
CA LEU A 266 -2.23 -2.84 -13.50
C LEU A 266 -3.53 -2.03 -13.59
N LEU A 267 -3.91 -1.40 -12.46
CA LEU A 267 -5.18 -0.69 -12.27
C LEU A 267 -6.41 -1.57 -12.54
N GLY A 268 -6.32 -2.87 -12.23
CA GLY A 268 -7.36 -3.82 -12.60
C GLY A 268 -8.73 -3.54 -12.00
N GLY A 269 -9.77 -3.57 -12.84
CA GLY A 269 -11.16 -3.25 -12.49
C GLY A 269 -11.45 -1.75 -12.31
N MET A 270 -10.47 -0.86 -12.49
CA MET A 270 -10.70 0.60 -12.47
C MET A 270 -11.18 1.08 -13.84
N LEU A 271 -11.82 2.25 -13.86
CA LEU A 271 -12.09 2.96 -15.11
C LEU A 271 -10.79 3.52 -15.69
N GLY A 272 -10.72 3.59 -17.01
CA GLY A 272 -9.64 4.23 -17.74
C GLY A 272 -10.12 4.79 -19.07
N LEU A 273 -9.32 5.66 -19.68
CA LEU A 273 -9.55 6.03 -21.07
C LEU A 273 -9.22 4.83 -21.97
N PRO A 274 -9.96 4.63 -23.06
CA PRO A 274 -9.56 3.67 -24.09
C PRO A 274 -8.12 3.95 -24.53
N HIS A 275 -7.28 2.91 -24.60
CA HIS A 275 -5.86 3.12 -24.88
C HIS A 275 -5.21 1.91 -25.57
N LEU A 276 -4.14 2.16 -26.32
CA LEU A 276 -3.28 1.11 -26.87
C LEU A 276 -2.35 0.53 -25.81
N GLU A 277 -1.84 -0.68 -26.05
CA GLU A 277 -0.92 -1.36 -25.14
C GLU A 277 0.28 -0.46 -24.75
N TRP A 278 0.68 -0.55 -23.48
CA TRP A 278 1.88 0.11 -22.97
C TRP A 278 3.11 -0.76 -23.23
N ARG A 279 3.85 -0.44 -24.29
CA ARG A 279 5.03 -1.19 -24.76
C ARG A 279 6.32 -0.39 -24.60
N ALA A 280 7.48 -1.01 -24.82
CA ALA A 280 8.78 -0.33 -24.67
C ALA A 280 9.08 0.62 -25.84
N GLU A 281 8.53 0.31 -27.01
CA GLU A 281 8.70 1.05 -28.25
C GLU A 281 7.67 2.17 -28.37
N VAL A 282 8.09 3.32 -28.90
CA VAL A 282 7.18 4.41 -29.23
C VAL A 282 6.18 3.95 -30.30
N TRP A 283 4.95 4.43 -30.23
CA TRP A 283 3.95 4.20 -31.27
C TRP A 283 4.26 5.07 -32.49
N GLY A 284 4.44 4.46 -33.66
CA GLY A 284 4.46 5.21 -34.91
C GLY A 284 3.06 5.70 -35.24
N GLU A 285 2.93 6.91 -35.79
CA GLU A 285 1.63 7.52 -36.09
C GLU A 285 0.74 6.67 -37.01
N ALA A 286 1.35 5.90 -37.91
CA ALA A 286 0.67 4.92 -38.78
C ALA A 286 0.01 3.76 -38.01
N GLU A 287 0.55 3.40 -36.85
CA GLU A 287 0.04 2.33 -35.99
C GLU A 287 -1.09 2.81 -35.07
N ILE A 288 -1.23 4.13 -34.88
CA ILE A 288 -2.22 4.72 -33.98
C ILE A 288 -3.59 4.65 -34.65
N VAL A 289 -4.31 3.60 -34.30
CA VAL A 289 -5.66 3.35 -34.80
C VAL A 289 -6.53 2.97 -33.62
N PHE A 290 -7.62 3.72 -33.39
CA PHE A 290 -8.63 3.29 -32.46
C PHE A 290 -9.44 2.15 -33.08
N PRO A 291 -9.46 0.93 -32.51
CA PRO A 291 -10.02 -0.24 -33.19
C PRO A 291 -11.49 -0.10 -33.58
N SER A 292 -12.27 0.65 -32.80
CA SER A 292 -13.72 0.79 -32.93
C SER A 292 -14.17 1.98 -33.79
N ILE A 293 -13.28 2.94 -34.07
CA ILE A 293 -13.58 4.10 -34.94
C ILE A 293 -12.47 4.22 -35.99
N ARG A 294 -12.34 3.20 -36.84
CA ARG A 294 -11.33 3.19 -37.92
C ARG A 294 -11.64 4.20 -39.04
N HIS A 295 -12.89 4.60 -39.20
CA HIS A 295 -13.36 5.39 -40.34
C HIS A 295 -13.19 6.92 -40.17
N CYS A 296 -12.78 7.40 -38.99
CA CYS A 296 -12.67 8.84 -38.70
C CYS A 296 -11.23 9.28 -38.39
N ARG A 297 -10.21 8.64 -38.99
CA ARG A 297 -8.79 8.92 -38.67
C ARG A 297 -8.44 10.41 -38.78
N ASP A 298 -8.96 11.09 -39.80
CA ASP A 298 -8.68 12.50 -40.07
C ASP A 298 -9.37 13.46 -39.08
N ALA A 299 -10.32 12.98 -38.28
CA ALA A 299 -11.01 13.76 -37.26
C ALA A 299 -10.32 13.75 -35.89
N TRP A 300 -9.23 12.98 -35.73
CA TRP A 300 -8.50 12.92 -34.47
C TRP A 300 -7.47 14.05 -34.36
N GLU A 301 -7.51 14.77 -33.25
CA GLU A 301 -6.54 15.78 -32.88
C GLU A 301 -5.50 15.22 -31.91
N ASN A 302 -4.20 15.43 -32.17
CA ASN A 302 -3.14 15.06 -31.25
C ASN A 302 -2.91 16.19 -30.22
N LEU A 303 -3.30 15.95 -28.97
CA LEU A 303 -3.15 16.93 -27.88
C LEU A 303 -1.75 16.94 -27.24
N GLY A 304 -0.86 16.05 -27.69
CA GLY A 304 0.50 15.94 -27.17
C GLY A 304 0.69 14.76 -26.21
N THR A 305 1.71 14.86 -25.34
CA THR A 305 2.18 13.75 -24.49
C THR A 305 2.37 14.20 -23.05
N TYR A 306 1.99 13.35 -22.10
CA TYR A 306 2.30 13.54 -20.68
C TYR A 306 3.05 12.34 -20.09
N ALA A 307 3.77 12.60 -19.00
CA ALA A 307 4.46 11.56 -18.24
C ALA A 307 3.68 11.14 -16.99
N HIS A 308 3.69 9.83 -16.70
CA HIS A 308 3.20 9.25 -15.45
C HIS A 308 4.19 8.22 -14.93
N VAL A 309 4.48 8.25 -13.63
CA VAL A 309 5.49 7.35 -13.03
C VAL A 309 4.79 6.33 -12.17
N PHE A 310 4.88 5.06 -12.59
CA PHE A 310 4.56 3.93 -11.72
C PHE A 310 5.79 3.54 -10.90
N THR A 311 5.58 2.70 -9.88
CA THR A 311 6.67 2.14 -9.07
C THR A 311 7.67 1.39 -9.95
N HIS A 312 7.19 0.62 -10.93
CA HIS A 312 7.99 -0.30 -11.75
C HIS A 312 8.46 0.25 -13.11
N PHE A 313 7.80 1.26 -13.67
CA PHE A 313 8.18 1.88 -14.95
C PHE A 313 7.70 3.33 -15.03
N ALA A 314 8.26 4.10 -15.96
CA ALA A 314 7.73 5.40 -16.35
C ALA A 314 6.93 5.25 -17.65
N LEU A 315 5.76 5.88 -17.72
CA LEU A 315 4.88 5.90 -18.88
C LEU A 315 4.93 7.29 -19.52
N ASN A 316 5.21 7.34 -20.82
CA ASN A 316 4.90 8.49 -21.65
C ASN A 316 3.65 8.16 -22.46
N GLN A 317 2.60 8.94 -22.29
CA GLN A 317 1.31 8.66 -22.89
C GLN A 317 0.90 9.81 -23.81
N GLN A 318 0.78 9.50 -25.09
CA GLN A 318 0.23 10.41 -26.09
C GLN A 318 -1.30 10.43 -25.97
N VAL A 319 -1.91 11.57 -26.26
CA VAL A 319 -3.37 11.73 -26.23
C VAL A 319 -3.87 12.16 -27.60
N TRP A 320 -4.80 11.39 -28.13
CA TRP A 320 -5.55 11.74 -29.33
C TRP A 320 -7.00 11.96 -28.95
N ARG A 321 -7.58 13.07 -29.38
CA ARG A 321 -8.94 13.48 -29.06
C ARG A 321 -9.82 13.46 -30.30
N ILE A 322 -11.08 13.10 -30.10
CA ILE A 322 -12.16 13.37 -31.04
C ILE A 322 -13.35 13.92 -30.27
N GLU A 323 -14.07 14.86 -30.88
CA GLU A 323 -15.29 15.43 -30.35
C GLU A 323 -16.48 14.91 -31.16
N LEU A 324 -17.44 14.32 -30.47
CA LEU A 324 -18.67 13.76 -31.01
C LEU A 324 -19.84 14.61 -30.52
N SER A 325 -20.86 14.75 -31.37
CA SER A 325 -22.18 15.20 -30.93
C SER A 325 -22.80 14.22 -29.92
N ALA A 326 -23.83 14.65 -29.18
CA ALA A 326 -24.54 13.79 -28.23
C ALA A 326 -25.16 12.55 -28.90
N ASP A 327 -25.67 12.70 -30.12
CA ASP A 327 -26.25 11.61 -30.90
C ASP A 327 -25.19 10.60 -31.36
N GLU A 328 -24.03 11.09 -31.83
CA GLU A 328 -22.89 10.25 -32.22
C GLU A 328 -22.31 9.50 -31.01
N MET A 329 -22.19 10.16 -29.86
CA MET A 329 -21.76 9.52 -28.61
C MET A 329 -22.74 8.42 -28.19
N THR A 330 -24.04 8.69 -28.28
CA THR A 330 -25.08 7.71 -27.95
C THR A 330 -25.04 6.51 -28.90
N ALA A 331 -24.88 6.75 -30.20
CA ALA A 331 -24.72 5.69 -31.18
C ALA A 331 -23.47 4.84 -30.91
N PHE A 332 -22.32 5.49 -30.65
CA PHE A 332 -21.06 4.83 -30.32
C PHE A 332 -21.18 3.91 -29.11
N LEU A 333 -21.77 4.40 -28.00
CA LEU A 333 -21.93 3.61 -26.78
C LEU A 333 -22.89 2.43 -26.97
N ARG A 334 -23.92 2.56 -27.82
CA ARG A 334 -24.83 1.46 -28.17
C ARG A 334 -24.17 0.39 -29.02
N GLU A 335 -23.29 0.78 -29.94
CA GLU A 335 -22.58 -0.16 -30.81
C GLU A 335 -21.46 -0.90 -30.06
N HIS A 336 -20.86 -0.25 -29.05
CA HIS A 336 -19.68 -0.75 -28.36
C HIS A 336 -19.90 -0.93 -26.85
N ASN A 337 -20.56 -2.03 -26.48
CA ASN A 337 -20.88 -2.39 -25.08
C ASN A 337 -19.68 -2.51 -24.11
N ALA A 338 -18.44 -2.48 -24.61
CA ALA A 338 -17.23 -2.47 -23.78
C ALA A 338 -16.94 -1.08 -23.15
N TYR A 339 -17.59 -0.04 -23.67
CA TYR A 339 -17.40 1.34 -23.25
C TYR A 339 -18.63 1.88 -22.51
N GLN A 340 -18.41 2.94 -21.74
CA GLN A 340 -19.46 3.67 -21.06
C GLN A 340 -19.14 5.17 -21.07
N GLY A 341 -20.18 6.00 -21.01
CA GLY A 341 -20.04 7.45 -20.83
C GLY A 341 -19.77 7.78 -19.37
N LEU A 342 -18.88 8.74 -19.14
CA LEU A 342 -18.62 9.33 -17.82
C LEU A 342 -18.79 10.84 -17.90
N SER A 343 -19.54 11.41 -16.96
CA SER A 343 -19.77 12.86 -16.90
C SER A 343 -18.49 13.60 -16.52
N TRP A 344 -18.35 14.83 -17.00
CA TRP A 344 -17.29 15.76 -16.58
C TRP A 344 -17.25 15.99 -15.06
N ALA A 345 -18.39 15.89 -14.37
CA ALA A 345 -18.45 16.01 -12.90
C ALA A 345 -17.74 14.85 -12.17
N ASP A 346 -17.59 13.70 -12.82
CA ASP A 346 -17.08 12.46 -12.23
C ASP A 346 -15.62 12.17 -12.59
N VAL A 347 -14.89 13.13 -13.16
CA VAL A 347 -13.46 13.00 -13.50
C VAL A 347 -12.62 12.53 -12.30
N LYS A 348 -12.98 12.91 -11.08
CA LYS A 348 -12.30 12.50 -9.84
C LYS A 348 -12.29 10.98 -9.59
N THR A 349 -13.16 10.23 -10.27
CA THR A 349 -13.22 8.77 -10.19
C THR A 349 -12.16 8.08 -11.05
N LEU A 350 -11.57 8.79 -12.02
CA LEU A 350 -10.51 8.26 -12.86
C LEU A 350 -9.17 8.13 -12.10
N PRO A 351 -8.41 7.05 -12.33
CA PRO A 351 -7.02 6.98 -11.93
C PRO A 351 -6.22 8.18 -12.46
N THR A 352 -5.30 8.69 -11.64
CA THR A 352 -4.51 9.89 -11.96
C THR A 352 -3.68 9.77 -13.24
N VAL A 353 -3.36 8.55 -13.70
CA VAL A 353 -2.73 8.35 -15.01
C VAL A 353 -3.62 8.79 -16.15
N PHE A 354 -4.94 8.54 -16.10
CA PHE A 354 -5.88 8.90 -17.17
C PHE A 354 -6.44 10.31 -16.98
N ALA A 355 -6.69 10.73 -15.74
CA ALA A 355 -7.16 12.09 -15.46
C ALA A 355 -6.18 13.19 -15.89
N LYS A 356 -4.89 12.84 -16.10
CA LYS A 356 -3.89 13.76 -16.69
C LYS A 356 -4.15 14.08 -18.15
N ALA A 357 -4.71 13.15 -18.93
CA ALA A 357 -5.02 13.36 -20.34
C ALA A 357 -6.05 14.48 -20.52
N LEU A 358 -6.97 14.64 -19.57
CA LEU A 358 -8.01 15.67 -19.56
C LEU A 358 -7.49 17.08 -19.21
N LYS A 359 -6.17 17.22 -18.98
CA LYS A 359 -5.52 18.49 -18.64
C LYS A 359 -4.56 18.98 -19.73
N LEU A 360 -4.38 18.18 -20.79
CA LEU A 360 -3.80 18.63 -22.05
C LEU A 360 -4.90 19.38 -22.80
#